data_AF-A0A1H8TZR9-F1
#
_entry.id   AF-A0A1H8TZR9-F1
#
_cell.length_a   1.000
_cell.length_b   1.000
_cell.length_c   1.000
_cell.angle_alpha   90.00
_cell.angle_beta   90.00
_cell.angle_gamma   90.00
#
_symmetry.space_group_name_H-M   'P 1'
#
loop_
_entity.id
_entity.type
_entity.pdbx_description
1 polymer ?
#
loop_
_entity_poly.entity_id
_entity_poly.type
_entity_poly.pdbx_seq_one_letter_code
_entity_poly.pdbx_strand_id
1 'polypeptide(L)'
;MRSGPGWKGVICLCAMVVAPAAFGEGLEQALEAIDGRCADRAAEEVAAEWPEIERGAEERGLEVTQRHRAAHERVLQRRCAVSDRIELVEGIREDLSEDEWEDFGGDELLRDLRDEIQALQAY
;
A
#
# COMPACT_ATOMS: atom_id res chain seq x y z
N MET A 1 17.51 41.46 51.76
CA MET A 1 16.52 40.91 50.81
C MET A 1 17.28 40.20 49.69
N ARG A 2 16.72 39.10 49.21
CA ARG A 2 17.41 37.98 48.53
C ARG A 2 17.93 38.29 47.13
N SER A 3 18.98 37.55 46.78
CA SER A 3 19.64 37.37 45.49
C SER A 3 18.72 37.07 44.31
N GLY A 4 19.19 37.43 43.11
CA GLY A 4 18.73 36.85 41.85
C GLY A 4 19.63 37.27 40.67
N PRO A 5 20.55 36.42 40.19
CA PRO A 5 21.27 36.66 38.95
C PRO A 5 20.41 36.28 37.74
N GLY A 6 20.36 37.17 36.75
CA GLY A 6 19.71 36.94 35.46
C GLY A 6 20.48 35.89 34.65
N TRP A 7 19.91 34.71 34.53
CA TRP A 7 20.37 33.68 33.60
C TRP A 7 19.86 33.99 32.19
N LYS A 8 20.78 34.42 31.33
CA LYS A 8 20.63 34.32 29.87
C LYS A 8 20.77 32.84 29.50
N GLY A 9 19.65 32.11 29.57
CA GLY A 9 19.52 30.76 29.00
C GLY A 9 19.42 30.87 27.49
N VAL A 10 20.46 30.44 26.78
CA VAL A 10 20.50 29.21 25.97
C VAL A 10 19.58 29.28 24.75
N ILE A 11 20.24 29.49 23.61
CA ILE A 11 19.83 29.09 22.27
C ILE A 11 19.24 27.69 22.33
N CYS A 12 17.99 27.53 21.92
CA CYS A 12 17.51 26.27 21.38
C CYS A 12 16.87 26.59 20.03
N LEU A 13 17.69 26.59 18.99
CA LEU A 13 17.20 26.27 17.65
C LEU A 13 16.59 24.87 17.76
N CYS A 14 15.28 24.80 17.96
CA CYS A 14 14.52 23.62 17.56
C CYS A 14 14.47 23.63 16.02
N ALA A 15 15.62 23.37 15.40
CA ALA A 15 15.64 22.67 14.13
C ALA A 15 15.08 21.28 14.45
N MET A 16 13.76 21.16 14.41
CA MET A 16 13.10 19.87 14.30
C MET A 16 13.49 19.33 12.93
N VAL A 17 14.65 18.64 12.91
CA VAL A 17 14.87 17.58 11.95
C VAL A 17 13.73 16.60 12.21
N VAL A 18 12.71 16.66 11.36
CA VAL A 18 11.68 15.62 11.30
C VAL A 18 12.44 14.35 10.98
N ALA A 19 12.58 13.49 11.99
CA ALA A 19 13.30 12.25 11.83
C ALA A 19 12.52 11.36 10.84
N PRO A 20 13.20 10.70 9.89
CA PRO A 20 12.56 9.84 8.87
C PRO A 20 11.83 8.62 9.48
N ALA A 21 12.00 8.33 10.77
CA ALA A 21 11.37 7.22 11.47
C ALA A 21 9.83 7.33 11.58
N ALA A 22 9.26 8.54 11.55
CA ALA A 22 7.81 8.73 11.63
C ALA A 22 7.07 8.29 10.34
N PHE A 23 7.77 8.27 9.20
CA PHE A 23 7.20 7.82 7.93
C PHE A 23 7.12 6.28 7.84
N GLY A 24 8.10 5.56 8.39
CA GLY A 24 8.14 4.09 8.33
C GLY A 24 6.98 3.40 9.03
N GLU A 25 6.69 3.78 10.28
CA GLU A 25 5.58 3.18 11.06
C GLU A 25 4.19 3.53 10.50
N GLY A 26 4.04 4.74 9.91
CA GLY A 26 2.79 5.16 9.27
C GLY A 26 2.55 4.46 7.93
N LEU A 27 3.62 4.27 7.14
CA LEU A 27 3.57 3.55 5.87
C LEU A 27 3.21 2.08 6.09
N GLU A 28 3.87 1.39 7.02
CA GLU A 28 3.58 -0.03 7.30
C GLU A 28 2.11 -0.24 7.70
N GLN A 29 1.55 0.62 8.57
CA GLN A 29 0.13 0.56 8.94
C GLN A 29 -0.80 0.85 7.75
N ALA A 30 -0.43 1.80 6.88
CA ALA A 30 -1.20 2.08 5.68
C ALA A 30 -1.19 0.90 4.70
N LEU A 31 -0.04 0.24 4.53
CA LEU A 31 0.10 -0.97 3.72
C LEU A 31 -0.71 -2.15 4.28
N GLU A 32 -0.70 -2.37 5.60
CA GLU A 32 -1.52 -3.41 6.23
C GLU A 32 -3.02 -3.13 6.08
N ALA A 33 -3.42 -1.85 6.22
CA ALA A 33 -4.81 -1.44 5.98
C ALA A 33 -5.23 -1.61 4.52
N ILE A 34 -4.31 -1.46 3.55
CA ILE A 34 -4.53 -1.82 2.13
C ILE A 34 -4.80 -3.31 2.00
N ASP A 35 -3.96 -4.14 2.60
CA ASP A 35 -4.08 -5.58 2.46
C ASP A 35 -5.39 -6.12 3.05
N GLY A 36 -5.80 -5.59 4.21
CA GLY A 36 -7.07 -5.94 4.85
C GLY A 36 -8.29 -5.61 3.98
N ARG A 37 -8.42 -4.34 3.54
CA ARG A 37 -9.58 -3.93 2.72
C ARG A 37 -9.63 -4.64 1.37
N CYS A 38 -8.47 -4.93 0.78
CA CYS A 38 -8.40 -5.64 -0.49
C CYS A 38 -8.70 -7.12 -0.35
N ALA A 39 -8.41 -7.74 0.80
CA ALA A 39 -8.84 -9.11 1.10
C ALA A 39 -10.36 -9.20 1.18
N ASP A 40 -11.00 -8.30 1.93
CA ASP A 40 -12.46 -8.26 2.08
C ASP A 40 -13.14 -8.04 0.72
N ARG A 41 -12.67 -7.04 -0.04
CA ARG A 41 -13.19 -6.74 -1.38
C ARG A 41 -13.04 -7.91 -2.35
N ALA A 42 -11.88 -8.57 -2.37
CA ALA A 42 -11.66 -9.71 -3.25
C ALA A 42 -12.60 -10.88 -2.91
N ALA A 43 -12.81 -11.15 -1.62
CA ALA A 43 -13.74 -12.19 -1.19
C ALA A 43 -15.19 -11.89 -1.64
N GLU A 44 -15.63 -10.63 -1.54
CA GLU A 44 -16.94 -10.17 -2.02
C GLU A 44 -17.08 -10.29 -3.54
N GLU A 45 -16.10 -9.81 -4.30
CA GLU A 45 -16.10 -9.88 -5.77
C GLU A 45 -16.12 -11.33 -6.25
N VAL A 46 -15.27 -12.21 -5.69
CA VAL A 46 -15.30 -13.63 -6.03
C VAL A 46 -16.63 -14.27 -5.66
N ALA A 47 -17.19 -13.98 -4.48
CA ALA A 47 -18.48 -14.54 -4.10
C ALA A 47 -19.61 -14.14 -5.06
N ALA A 48 -19.56 -12.92 -5.61
CA ALA A 48 -20.53 -12.44 -6.59
C ALA A 48 -20.34 -13.08 -7.98
N GLU A 49 -19.10 -13.21 -8.45
CA GLU A 49 -18.79 -13.71 -9.80
C GLU A 49 -18.82 -15.24 -9.92
N TRP A 50 -18.51 -15.96 -8.84
CA TRP A 50 -18.27 -17.41 -8.87
C TRP A 50 -19.42 -18.24 -9.46
N PRO A 51 -20.71 -17.96 -9.15
CA PRO A 51 -21.82 -18.70 -9.76
C PRO A 51 -21.87 -18.60 -11.28
N GLU A 52 -21.49 -17.45 -11.85
CA GLU A 52 -21.44 -17.28 -13.30
C GLU A 52 -20.24 -18.01 -13.91
N ILE A 53 -19.10 -18.01 -13.23
CA ILE A 53 -17.91 -18.78 -13.62
C ILE A 53 -18.22 -20.28 -13.63
N GLU A 54 -18.88 -20.80 -12.59
CA GLU A 54 -19.29 -22.21 -12.49
C GLU A 54 -20.22 -22.60 -13.64
N ARG A 55 -21.27 -21.81 -13.87
CA ARG A 55 -22.21 -22.03 -14.98
C ARG A 55 -21.51 -22.00 -16.34
N GLY A 56 -20.66 -21.00 -16.58
CA GLY A 56 -19.91 -20.89 -17.83
C GLY A 56 -18.86 -22.01 -18.02
N ALA A 57 -18.34 -22.59 -16.94
CA ALA A 57 -17.47 -23.76 -17.01
C ALA A 57 -18.28 -25.01 -17.36
N GLU A 58 -19.41 -25.24 -16.70
CA GLU A 58 -20.32 -26.36 -16.96
C GLU A 58 -20.81 -26.38 -18.42
N GLU A 59 -21.25 -25.23 -18.94
CA GLU A 59 -21.68 -25.07 -20.34
C GLU A 59 -20.58 -25.44 -21.36
N ARG A 60 -19.31 -25.30 -20.98
CA ARG A 60 -18.13 -25.65 -21.79
C ARG A 60 -17.57 -27.04 -21.50
N GLY A 61 -18.18 -27.80 -20.58
CA GLY A 61 -17.67 -29.09 -20.12
C GLY A 61 -16.33 -28.98 -19.37
N LEU A 62 -16.04 -27.84 -18.76
CA LEU A 62 -14.86 -27.58 -17.95
C LEU A 62 -15.20 -27.74 -16.46
N GLU A 63 -14.22 -28.20 -15.68
CA GLU A 63 -14.33 -28.26 -14.23
C GLU A 63 -13.62 -27.06 -13.61
N VAL A 64 -14.36 -26.28 -12.81
CA VAL A 64 -13.80 -25.28 -11.90
C VAL A 64 -13.96 -25.78 -10.46
N THR A 65 -12.97 -25.50 -9.62
CA THR A 65 -12.87 -26.08 -8.27
C THR A 65 -12.65 -24.98 -7.24
N GLN A 66 -12.78 -25.31 -5.96
CA GLN A 66 -12.46 -24.37 -4.87
C GLN A 66 -11.00 -23.87 -4.93
N ARG A 67 -10.08 -24.65 -5.52
CA ARG A 67 -8.71 -24.19 -5.76
C ARG A 67 -8.65 -23.07 -6.80
N HIS A 68 -9.45 -23.16 -7.86
CA HIS A 68 -9.57 -22.10 -8.87
C HIS A 68 -10.20 -20.84 -8.26
N ARG A 69 -11.24 -21.01 -7.43
CA ARG A 69 -11.85 -19.91 -6.67
C ARG A 69 -10.83 -19.17 -5.82
N ALA A 70 -10.08 -19.90 -4.99
CA ALA A 70 -9.07 -19.31 -4.13
C ALA A 70 -7.91 -18.69 -4.93
N ALA A 71 -7.61 -19.19 -6.13
CA ALA A 71 -6.63 -18.55 -7.02
C ALA A 71 -7.14 -17.23 -7.59
N HIS A 72 -8.40 -17.19 -8.04
CA HIS A 72 -9.07 -15.97 -8.50
C HIS A 72 -9.09 -14.90 -7.40
N GLU A 73 -9.47 -15.29 -6.19
CA GLU A 73 -9.51 -14.40 -5.02
C GLU A 73 -8.14 -13.79 -4.71
N ARG A 74 -7.07 -14.60 -4.70
CA ARG A 74 -5.70 -14.09 -4.49
C ARG A 74 -5.26 -13.13 -5.58
N VAL A 75 -5.64 -13.37 -6.84
CA VAL A 75 -5.29 -12.46 -7.95
C VAL A 75 -6.02 -11.14 -7.79
N LEU A 76 -7.32 -11.15 -7.48
CA LEU A 76 -8.11 -9.93 -7.25
C LEU A 76 -7.59 -9.15 -6.04
N GLN A 77 -7.33 -9.83 -4.92
CA GLN A 77 -6.75 -9.21 -3.72
C GLN A 77 -5.43 -8.52 -4.07
N ARG A 78 -4.54 -9.23 -4.78
CA ARG A 78 -3.21 -8.69 -5.10
C ARG A 78 -3.28 -7.54 -6.09
N ARG A 79 -4.17 -7.59 -7.08
CA ARG A 79 -4.41 -6.48 -8.01
C ARG A 79 -4.90 -5.24 -7.29
N CYS A 80 -5.88 -5.40 -6.39
CA CYS A 80 -6.36 -4.31 -5.53
C CYS A 80 -5.21 -3.73 -4.71
N ALA A 81 -4.48 -4.58 -3.98
CA ALA A 81 -3.43 -4.13 -3.08
C ALA A 81 -2.32 -3.38 -3.82
N VAL A 82 -1.84 -3.90 -4.96
CA VAL A 82 -0.79 -3.24 -5.73
C VAL A 82 -1.27 -1.90 -6.30
N SER A 83 -2.51 -1.83 -6.81
CA SER A 83 -3.09 -0.57 -7.31
C SER A 83 -3.14 0.49 -6.21
N ASP A 84 -3.69 0.13 -5.06
CA ASP A 84 -3.85 1.03 -3.92
C ASP A 84 -2.49 1.46 -3.31
N ARG A 85 -1.48 0.58 -3.37
CA ARG A 85 -0.09 0.92 -2.98
C ARG A 85 0.55 1.91 -3.94
N ILE A 86 0.30 1.77 -5.25
CA ILE A 86 0.76 2.76 -6.24
C ILE A 86 0.15 4.13 -5.91
N GLU A 87 -1.16 4.20 -5.70
CA GLU A 87 -1.84 5.45 -5.35
C GLU A 87 -1.29 6.06 -4.06
N LEU A 88 -1.04 5.25 -3.03
CA LEU A 88 -0.44 5.71 -1.78
C LEU A 88 0.97 6.30 -2.01
N VAL A 89 1.81 5.58 -2.75
CA VAL A 89 3.21 6.00 -2.99
C VAL A 89 3.26 7.23 -3.90
N GLU A 90 2.38 7.32 -4.90
CA GLU A 90 2.22 8.52 -5.72
C GLU A 90 1.74 9.72 -4.88
N GLY A 91 0.84 9.51 -3.91
CA GLY A 91 0.44 10.53 -2.96
C GLY A 91 1.62 11.00 -2.08
N ILE A 92 2.42 10.07 -1.57
CA ILE A 92 3.63 10.39 -0.78
C ILE A 92 4.61 11.24 -1.60
N ARG A 93 4.77 10.97 -2.90
CA ARG A 93 5.63 11.77 -3.79
C ARG A 93 5.24 13.24 -3.80
N GLU A 94 3.95 13.57 -3.74
CA GLU A 94 3.46 14.95 -3.75
C GLU A 94 3.84 15.72 -2.47
N ASP A 95 4.10 15.00 -1.37
CA ASP A 95 4.43 15.57 -0.06
C ASP A 95 5.94 15.66 0.22
N LEU A 96 6.78 14.97 -0.57
CA LEU A 96 8.24 14.93 -0.38
C LEU A 96 8.98 15.87 -1.34
N SER A 97 10.10 16.41 -0.87
CA SER A 97 11.08 17.04 -1.77
C SER A 97 11.80 15.99 -2.64
N GLU A 98 12.49 16.42 -3.69
CA GLU A 98 13.23 15.53 -4.59
C GLU A 98 14.31 14.71 -3.85
N ASP A 99 15.07 15.35 -2.94
CA ASP A 99 16.08 14.69 -2.12
C ASP A 99 15.45 13.65 -1.17
N GLU A 100 14.33 14.00 -0.52
CA GLU A 100 13.60 13.07 0.37
C GLU A 100 12.98 11.89 -0.40
N TRP A 101 12.53 12.14 -1.64
CA TRP A 101 11.99 11.11 -2.53
C TRP A 101 13.07 10.13 -3.00
N GLU A 102 14.26 10.64 -3.33
CA GLU A 102 15.42 9.82 -3.69
C GLU A 102 15.88 8.98 -2.49
N ASP A 103 15.98 9.58 -1.31
CA ASP A 103 16.33 8.87 -0.06
C ASP A 103 15.29 7.81 0.33
N PHE A 104 14.01 8.06 0.05
CA PHE A 104 12.93 7.08 0.22
C PHE A 104 13.00 5.92 -0.80
N GLY A 105 13.73 6.07 -1.91
CA GLY A 105 13.78 5.07 -2.99
C GLY A 105 12.49 4.97 -3.81
N GLY A 106 11.71 6.07 -3.85
CA GLY A 106 10.33 6.03 -4.35
C GLY A 106 10.20 5.65 -5.84
N ASP A 107 11.17 6.03 -6.68
CA ASP A 107 11.13 5.69 -8.12
C ASP A 107 11.35 4.19 -8.38
N GLU A 108 12.20 3.51 -7.60
CA GLU A 108 12.38 2.06 -7.68
C GLU A 108 11.11 1.36 -7.21
N LEU A 109 10.57 1.77 -6.05
CA LEU A 109 9.33 1.21 -5.51
C LEU A 109 8.14 1.37 -6.47
N LEU A 110 7.93 2.55 -7.06
CA LEU A 110 6.86 2.76 -8.03
C LEU A 110 7.04 1.94 -9.30
N ARG A 111 8.28 1.76 -9.77
CA ARG A 111 8.57 0.91 -10.93
C ARG A 111 8.19 -0.54 -10.62
N ASP A 112 8.65 -1.07 -9.50
CA ASP A 112 8.37 -2.45 -9.09
C ASP A 112 6.86 -2.71 -8.96
N LEU A 113 6.13 -1.81 -8.32
CA LEU A 113 4.67 -1.91 -8.20
C LEU A 113 3.97 -1.85 -9.56
N ARG A 114 4.41 -0.97 -10.47
CA ARG A 114 3.85 -0.85 -11.82
C ARG A 114 4.13 -2.07 -12.68
N ASP A 115 5.31 -2.67 -12.54
CA ASP A 115 5.65 -3.91 -13.21
C ASP A 115 4.82 -5.09 -12.66
N GLU A 116 4.60 -5.12 -11.34
CA GLU A 116 3.77 -6.13 -10.69
C GLU A 116 2.30 -6.05 -11.14
N ILE A 117 1.69 -4.86 -11.17
CA ILE A 117 0.30 -4.74 -11.62
C ILE A 117 0.13 -5.09 -13.10
N GLN A 118 1.12 -4.75 -13.96
CA GLN A 118 1.11 -5.15 -15.36
C GLN A 118 1.18 -6.67 -15.51
N ALA A 119 2.01 -7.35 -14.71
CA ALA A 119 2.09 -8.79 -14.71
C ALA A 119 0.75 -9.43 -14.27
N LEU A 120 0.04 -8.84 -13.32
CA LEU A 120 -1.26 -9.32 -12.85
C LEU A 120 -2.42 -9.05 -13.82
N GLN A 121 -2.30 -8.04 -14.68
CA GLN A 121 -3.29 -7.71 -15.72
C GLN A 121 -3.17 -8.58 -16.98
N ALA A 122 -2.02 -9.26 -17.15
CA ALA A 122 -1.82 -10.19 -18.25
C ALA A 122 -2.51 -11.57 -18.02
N TYR A 123 -3.08 -11.79 -16.83
CA TYR A 123 -3.86 -12.97 -16.44
C TYR A 123 -5.36 -12.66 -16.46
#